data_AF-A0A4Q2U3N3-F1
#
_entry.id   AF-A0A4Q2U3N3-F1
#
_cell.length_a   1.000
_cell.length_b   1.000
_cell.length_c   1.000
_cell.angle_alpha   90.00
_cell.angle_beta   90.00
_cell.angle_gamma   90.00
#
_symmetry.space_group_name_H-M   'P 1'
#
loop_
_entity.id
_entity.type
_entity.pdbx_description
1 polymer ?
#
loop_
_entity_poly.entity_id
_entity_poly.type
_entity_poly.pdbx_seq_one_letter_code
_entity_poly.pdbx_strand_id
1 'polypeptide(L)'
;MNQRKPSKALTPSQARDLIEAAHFASKIGKPLNTGVSIHPNCLLHPPVDVGHWVSGLLNHLRIWCTRQGFGYSCIWVRENYEGAGREHLHLVLHVPPVERALLQATLEEWLPGSPNLVRVKPAEFGTDRYGRHVNKAVTYVLKQMTPQARYALHHRVRRESECKVTGAKVAPVLGKRCGTSANIDAKARESARLAPRASMPAFDVRIAA
;
A
#
# COMPACT_ATOMS: atom_id res chain seq x y z
N MET A 1 2.76 -27.28 14.40
CA MET A 1 2.62 -26.24 13.35
C MET A 1 1.94 -25.03 13.95
N ASN A 2 2.57 -23.85 13.91
CA ASN A 2 1.93 -22.61 14.36
C ASN A 2 0.84 -22.22 13.36
N GLN A 3 -0.43 -22.46 13.70
CA GLN A 3 -1.55 -22.11 12.82
C GLN A 3 -1.66 -20.58 12.70
N ARG A 4 -1.51 -20.06 11.48
CA ARG A 4 -1.66 -18.63 11.21
C ARG A 4 -3.14 -18.26 11.23
N LYS A 5 -3.47 -17.18 11.93
CA LYS A 5 -4.85 -16.69 12.03
C LYS A 5 -5.37 -16.25 10.65
N PRO A 6 -6.57 -16.69 10.23
CA PRO A 6 -7.19 -16.23 9.01
C PRO A 6 -7.73 -14.79 9.17
N SER A 7 -7.49 -13.95 8.17
CA SER A 7 -8.03 -12.59 8.06
C SER A 7 -8.97 -12.51 6.86
N LYS A 8 -10.27 -12.29 7.09
CA LYS A 8 -11.29 -12.25 6.03
C LYS A 8 -11.34 -10.91 5.27
N ALA A 9 -10.99 -9.81 5.93
CA ALA A 9 -11.06 -8.46 5.38
C ALA A 9 -10.26 -7.49 6.25
N LEU A 10 -10.03 -6.26 5.76
CA LEU A 10 -9.47 -5.17 6.57
C LEU A 10 -10.49 -4.70 7.61
N THR A 11 -10.06 -4.65 8.88
CA THR A 11 -10.87 -4.11 9.98
C THR A 11 -10.96 -2.58 9.89
N PRO A 12 -11.89 -1.93 10.61
CA PRO A 12 -11.95 -0.47 10.69
C PRO A 12 -10.64 0.16 11.18
N SER A 13 -9.99 -0.46 12.18
CA SER A 13 -8.71 0.03 12.70
C SER A 13 -7.59 -0.06 11.67
N GLN A 14 -7.48 -1.17 10.94
CA GLN A 14 -6.49 -1.34 9.88
C GLN A 14 -6.71 -0.32 8.75
N ALA A 15 -7.95 -0.15 8.30
CA ALA A 15 -8.25 0.80 7.23
C ALA A 15 -7.92 2.25 7.65
N ARG A 16 -8.25 2.65 8.88
CA ARG A 16 -7.87 3.96 9.42
C ARG A 16 -6.35 4.15 9.52
N ASP A 17 -5.64 3.14 10.03
CA ASP A 17 -4.18 3.19 10.16
C ASP A 17 -3.49 3.41 8.80
N LEU A 18 -3.94 2.73 7.74
CA LEU A 18 -3.40 2.91 6.39
C LEU A 18 -3.65 4.32 5.82
N ILE A 19 -4.84 4.89 6.07
CA ILE A 19 -5.18 6.26 5.63
C ILE A 19 -4.33 7.28 6.40
N GLU A 20 -4.24 7.14 7.71
CA GLU A 20 -3.41 8.02 8.54
C GLU A 20 -1.93 7.93 8.17
N ALA A 21 -1.42 6.74 7.87
CA ALA A 21 -0.06 6.54 7.37
C ALA A 21 0.16 7.28 6.06
N ALA A 22 -0.77 7.19 5.10
CA ALA A 22 -0.67 7.90 3.83
C ALA A 22 -0.72 9.43 4.01
N HIS A 23 -1.58 9.94 4.89
CA HIS A 23 -1.65 11.36 5.23
C HIS A 23 -0.35 11.84 5.89
N PHE A 24 0.18 11.07 6.84
CA PHE A 24 1.42 11.40 7.53
C PHE A 24 2.62 11.37 6.58
N ALA A 25 2.70 10.37 5.69
CA ALA A 25 3.71 10.28 4.64
C ALA A 25 3.74 11.56 3.79
N SER A 26 2.58 12.09 3.41
CA SER A 26 2.48 13.38 2.72
C SER A 26 3.00 14.55 3.56
N LYS A 27 2.68 14.60 4.86
CA LYS A 27 3.12 15.67 5.77
C LYS A 27 4.64 15.72 5.95
N ILE A 28 5.31 14.56 5.90
CA ILE A 28 6.77 14.48 6.04
C ILE A 28 7.52 14.56 4.68
N GLY A 29 6.85 15.04 3.62
CA GLY A 29 7.47 15.19 2.30
C GLY A 29 7.73 13.88 1.55
N LYS A 30 7.07 12.78 1.95
CA LYS A 30 7.17 11.45 1.34
C LYS A 30 5.81 10.96 0.82
N PRO A 31 5.13 11.71 -0.08
CA PRO A 31 3.80 11.32 -0.54
C PRO A 31 3.83 9.95 -1.23
N LEU A 32 2.90 9.07 -0.85
CA LEU A 32 2.76 7.74 -1.43
C LEU A 32 2.17 7.86 -2.84
N ASN A 33 3.01 8.07 -3.83
CA ASN A 33 2.66 8.55 -5.16
C ASN A 33 2.77 7.47 -6.26
N THR A 34 3.02 6.21 -5.89
CA THR A 34 3.25 5.11 -6.83
C THR A 34 2.57 3.85 -6.32
N GLY A 35 1.61 3.33 -7.08
CA GLY A 35 0.94 2.06 -6.80
C GLY A 35 1.66 0.90 -7.48
N VAL A 36 1.81 -0.21 -6.77
CA VAL A 36 2.38 -1.45 -7.29
C VAL A 36 1.40 -2.59 -7.03
N SER A 37 1.09 -3.39 -8.04
CA SER A 37 0.30 -4.62 -7.90
C SER A 37 1.14 -5.81 -8.34
N ILE A 38 1.14 -6.86 -7.52
CA ILE A 38 1.89 -8.09 -7.78
C ILE A 38 0.97 -9.28 -7.58
N HIS A 39 1.01 -10.24 -8.50
CA HIS A 39 0.23 -11.47 -8.44
C HIS A 39 1.14 -12.67 -8.16
N PRO A 40 1.44 -13.03 -6.89
CA PRO A 40 2.36 -14.12 -6.54
C PRO A 40 2.17 -15.43 -7.31
N ASN A 41 0.94 -15.78 -7.69
CA ASN A 41 0.65 -17.03 -8.40
C ASN A 41 0.97 -16.98 -9.90
N CYS A 42 1.35 -15.81 -10.41
CA CYS A 42 1.87 -15.59 -11.75
C CYS A 42 3.41 -15.65 -11.80
N LEU A 43 4.07 -15.90 -10.67
CA LEU A 43 5.52 -16.15 -10.63
C LEU A 43 5.84 -17.48 -11.32
N LEU A 44 7.04 -17.57 -11.91
CA LEU A 44 7.57 -18.83 -12.45
C LEU A 44 7.61 -19.93 -11.37
N HIS A 45 7.93 -19.53 -10.13
CA HIS A 45 7.88 -20.38 -8.95
C HIS A 45 7.01 -19.71 -7.87
N PRO A 46 5.70 -19.96 -7.86
CA PRO A 46 4.80 -19.39 -6.86
C PRO A 46 5.23 -19.77 -5.42
N PRO A 47 5.25 -18.81 -4.49
CA PRO A 47 5.66 -19.09 -3.12
C PRO A 47 4.61 -19.95 -2.41
N VAL A 48 5.06 -21.03 -1.77
CA VAL A 48 4.23 -21.83 -0.87
C VAL A 48 3.72 -20.97 0.29
N ASP A 49 4.55 -20.05 0.77
CA ASP A 49 4.23 -19.11 1.83
C ASP A 49 4.32 -17.65 1.33
N VAL A 50 3.19 -17.14 0.85
CA VAL A 50 3.07 -15.74 0.41
C VAL A 50 3.42 -14.77 1.54
N GLY A 51 3.08 -15.05 2.80
CA GLY A 51 3.34 -14.14 3.92
C GLY A 51 4.84 -13.96 4.21
N HIS A 52 5.61 -15.05 4.15
CA HIS A 52 7.06 -15.01 4.28
C HIS A 52 7.70 -14.33 3.07
N TRP A 53 7.26 -14.69 1.86
CA TRP A 53 7.72 -14.08 0.61
C TRP A 53 7.50 -12.55 0.58
N VAL A 54 6.32 -12.07 0.98
CA VAL A 54 6.02 -10.63 1.10
C VAL A 54 7.02 -9.94 2.01
N SER A 55 7.35 -10.56 3.15
CA SER A 55 8.30 -9.96 4.11
C SER A 55 9.70 -9.79 3.50
N GLY A 56 10.17 -10.79 2.73
CA GLY A 56 11.42 -10.70 1.98
C GLY A 56 11.39 -9.62 0.90
N LEU A 57 10.33 -9.57 0.09
CA LEU A 57 10.16 -8.57 -0.96
C LEU A 57 10.15 -7.14 -0.40
N LEU A 58 9.42 -6.89 0.69
CA LEU A 58 9.38 -5.58 1.34
C LEU A 58 10.77 -5.16 1.85
N ASN A 59 11.60 -6.11 2.31
CA ASN A 59 12.97 -5.82 2.71
C ASN A 59 13.85 -5.46 1.50
N HIS A 60 13.73 -6.18 0.38
CA HIS A 60 14.46 -5.85 -0.85
C HIS A 60 14.06 -4.46 -1.39
N LEU A 61 12.77 -4.16 -1.43
CA LEU A 61 12.26 -2.84 -1.81
C LEU A 61 12.81 -1.73 -0.90
N ARG A 62 12.84 -1.95 0.41
CA ARG A 62 13.44 -1.01 1.36
C ARG A 62 14.90 -0.74 1.02
N ILE A 63 15.70 -1.80 0.82
CA ILE A 63 17.12 -1.67 0.48
C ILE A 63 17.30 -0.92 -0.83
N TRP A 64 16.52 -1.24 -1.86
CA TRP A 64 16.57 -0.58 -3.15
C TRP A 64 16.21 0.90 -3.04
N CYS A 65 15.12 1.28 -2.37
CA CYS A 65 14.74 2.69 -2.19
C CYS A 65 15.81 3.49 -1.42
N THR A 66 16.47 2.86 -0.44
CA THR A 66 17.60 3.46 0.28
C THR A 66 18.81 3.66 -0.65
N ARG A 67 19.13 2.68 -1.50
CA ARG A 67 20.23 2.79 -2.48
C ARG A 67 19.97 3.86 -3.55
N GLN A 68 18.71 4.06 -3.93
CA GLN A 68 18.31 5.15 -4.83
C GLN A 68 18.26 6.54 -4.14
N GLY A 69 18.54 6.63 -2.83
CA GLY A 69 18.72 7.91 -2.12
C GLY A 69 17.45 8.62 -1.65
N PHE A 70 16.25 8.11 -1.94
CA PHE A 70 14.99 8.77 -1.52
C PHE A 70 14.32 8.13 -0.29
N GLY A 71 14.84 7.00 0.19
CA GLY A 71 14.35 6.29 1.37
C GLY A 71 13.03 5.55 1.15
N TYR A 72 12.60 4.79 2.14
CA TYR A 72 11.46 3.87 2.00
C TYR A 72 10.23 4.34 2.79
N SER A 73 9.15 4.68 2.09
CA SER A 73 7.81 4.92 2.67
C SER A 73 6.78 4.09 1.92
N CYS A 74 6.08 3.19 2.61
CA CYS A 74 5.22 2.19 1.98
C CYS A 74 4.02 1.86 2.86
N ILE A 75 2.87 1.68 2.23
CA ILE A 75 1.77 0.86 2.76
C ILE A 75 1.57 -0.35 1.86
N TRP A 76 1.12 -1.47 2.42
CA TRP A 76 0.85 -2.67 1.65
C TRP A 76 -0.37 -3.43 2.18
N VAL A 77 -1.06 -4.12 1.28
CA VAL A 77 -2.23 -4.96 1.56
C VAL A 77 -2.15 -6.22 0.72
N ARG A 78 -2.36 -7.37 1.36
CA ARG A 78 -2.64 -8.65 0.75
C ARG A 78 -4.15 -8.82 0.57
N GLU A 79 -4.53 -9.22 -0.61
CA GLU A 79 -5.88 -9.61 -0.97
C GLU A 79 -5.89 -11.08 -1.32
N ASN A 80 -7.04 -11.75 -1.17
CA ASN A 80 -7.20 -13.12 -1.62
C ASN A 80 -8.61 -13.33 -2.20
N TYR A 81 -8.73 -14.22 -3.17
CA TYR A 81 -10.00 -14.68 -3.74
C TYR A 81 -10.05 -16.21 -3.72
N GLU A 82 -11.25 -16.78 -3.69
CA GLU A 82 -11.47 -18.23 -3.76
C GLU A 82 -10.96 -18.82 -5.08
N GLY A 83 -10.58 -20.09 -5.03
CA GLY A 83 -9.88 -20.77 -6.12
C GLY A 83 -8.37 -20.80 -5.91
N ALA A 84 -7.69 -21.67 -6.67
CA ALA A 84 -6.26 -21.87 -6.54
C ALA A 84 -5.49 -20.56 -6.78
N GLY A 85 -4.70 -20.15 -5.78
CA GLY A 85 -3.67 -19.13 -5.93
C GLY A 85 -4.16 -17.77 -6.44
N ARG A 86 -5.02 -17.08 -5.69
CA ARG A 86 -5.47 -15.72 -6.06
C ARG A 86 -5.14 -14.67 -5.02
N GLU A 87 -4.05 -14.89 -4.28
CA GLU A 87 -3.49 -13.83 -3.46
C GLU A 87 -2.88 -12.74 -4.35
N HIS A 88 -3.22 -11.49 -4.08
CA HIS A 88 -2.60 -10.31 -4.69
C HIS A 88 -1.90 -9.51 -3.61
N LEU A 89 -0.75 -8.93 -3.94
CA LEU A 89 -0.09 -7.91 -3.12
C LEU A 89 -0.26 -6.56 -3.79
N HIS A 90 -0.86 -5.61 -3.08
CA HIS A 90 -0.89 -4.21 -3.47
C HIS A 90 -0.01 -3.38 -2.54
N LEU A 91 0.85 -2.56 -3.12
CA LEU A 91 1.68 -1.59 -2.40
C LEU A 91 1.37 -0.18 -2.88
N VAL A 92 1.50 0.80 -1.99
CA VAL A 92 1.57 2.21 -2.35
C VAL A 92 2.81 2.80 -1.70
N LEU A 93 3.72 3.28 -2.55
CA LEU A 93 5.08 3.67 -2.24
C LEU A 93 5.29 5.16 -2.52
N HIS A 94 6.18 5.80 -1.79
CA HIS A 94 6.82 7.03 -2.26
C HIS A 94 7.95 6.68 -3.21
N VAL A 95 7.87 7.12 -4.46
CA VAL A 95 8.91 6.94 -5.49
C VAL A 95 9.00 8.23 -6.31
N PRO A 96 10.18 8.85 -6.48
CA PRO A 96 10.34 9.97 -7.39
C PRO A 96 9.86 9.59 -8.79
N PRO A 97 9.15 10.48 -9.52
CA PRO A 97 8.60 10.15 -10.84
C PRO A 97 9.60 9.56 -11.83
N VAL A 98 10.84 10.06 -11.80
CA VAL A 98 11.94 9.63 -12.66
C VAL A 98 12.39 8.18 -12.40
N GLU A 99 12.17 7.67 -11.18
CA GLU A 99 12.61 6.33 -10.76
C GLU A 99 11.56 5.23 -11.03
N ARG A 100 10.36 5.58 -11.48
CA ARG A 100 9.27 4.59 -11.62
C ARG A 100 9.53 3.55 -12.70
N ALA A 101 10.13 3.96 -13.81
CA ALA A 101 10.49 3.03 -14.89
C ALA A 101 11.55 2.03 -14.42
N LEU A 102 12.56 2.53 -13.68
CA LEU A 102 13.58 1.68 -13.08
C LEU A 102 12.99 0.72 -12.03
N LEU A 103 12.04 1.18 -11.23
CA LEU A 103 11.30 0.32 -10.29
C LEU A 103 10.55 -0.80 -11.00
N GLN A 104 9.84 -0.51 -12.10
CA GLN A 104 9.14 -1.54 -12.89
C GLN A 104 10.14 -2.59 -13.38
N ALA A 105 11.22 -2.16 -14.05
CA ALA A 105 12.24 -3.06 -14.58
C ALA A 105 12.91 -3.91 -13.49
N THR A 106 13.25 -3.28 -12.35
CA THR A 106 13.86 -3.98 -11.21
C THR A 106 12.92 -5.05 -10.64
N LEU A 107 11.63 -4.74 -10.51
CA LEU A 107 10.66 -5.71 -10.00
C LEU A 107 10.43 -6.86 -10.98
N GLU A 108 10.40 -6.60 -12.29
CA GLU A 108 10.30 -7.63 -13.32
C GLU A 108 11.52 -8.56 -13.33
N GLU A 109 12.71 -8.02 -13.10
CA GLU A 109 13.95 -8.81 -12.95
C GLU A 109 13.91 -9.70 -11.71
N TRP A 110 13.52 -9.16 -10.55
CA TRP A 110 13.46 -9.92 -9.30
C TRP A 110 12.36 -10.97 -9.28
N LEU A 111 11.29 -10.74 -10.04
CA LEU A 111 10.06 -11.52 -10.02
C LEU A 111 9.80 -12.09 -11.41
N PRO A 112 10.56 -13.10 -11.86
CA PRO A 112 10.32 -13.73 -13.15
C PRO A 112 8.95 -14.44 -13.14
N GLY A 113 8.19 -14.27 -14.22
CA GLY A 113 6.86 -14.86 -14.35
C GLY A 113 6.09 -14.34 -15.56
N SER A 114 4.76 -14.39 -15.50
CA SER A 114 3.94 -14.03 -16.64
C SER A 114 3.93 -12.52 -16.96
N PRO A 115 3.68 -12.13 -18.22
CA PRO A 115 3.37 -10.75 -18.55
C PRO A 115 2.14 -10.33 -17.75
N ASN A 116 2.21 -9.21 -17.02
CA ASN A 116 1.24 -8.70 -16.02
C ASN A 116 1.39 -9.21 -14.58
N LEU A 117 2.43 -9.98 -14.26
CA LEU A 117 2.75 -10.34 -12.87
C LEU A 117 2.95 -9.10 -11.98
N VAL A 118 3.67 -8.10 -12.48
CA VAL A 118 3.95 -6.84 -11.78
C VAL A 118 3.39 -5.67 -12.58
N ARG A 119 2.75 -4.73 -11.89
CA ARG A 119 2.34 -3.46 -12.49
C ARG A 119 2.60 -2.28 -11.56
N VAL A 120 3.48 -1.38 -11.99
CA VAL A 120 3.77 -0.09 -11.37
C VAL A 120 2.96 0.98 -12.09
N LYS A 121 2.32 1.87 -11.32
CA LYS A 121 1.56 3.01 -11.84
C LYS A 121 1.76 4.24 -10.98
N PRO A 122 1.70 5.46 -11.57
CA PRO A 122 1.53 6.65 -10.77
C PRO A 122 0.22 6.56 -9.97
N ALA A 123 0.25 7.01 -8.72
CA ALA A 123 -0.97 7.20 -7.95
C ALA A 123 -1.71 8.43 -8.48
N GLU A 124 -3.01 8.28 -8.74
CA GLU A 124 -3.87 9.40 -9.08
C GLU A 124 -4.31 10.12 -7.80
N PHE A 125 -4.08 11.43 -7.77
CA PHE A 125 -4.59 12.32 -6.74
C PHE A 125 -5.79 13.07 -7.28
N GLY A 126 -6.79 13.30 -6.43
CA GLY A 126 -7.97 14.08 -6.78
C GLY A 126 -8.65 14.64 -5.55
N THR A 127 -9.87 15.12 -5.73
CA THR A 127 -10.74 15.55 -4.65
C THR A 127 -11.97 14.65 -4.59
N ASP A 128 -12.43 14.32 -3.39
CA ASP A 128 -13.74 13.69 -3.23
C ASP A 128 -14.86 14.74 -3.38
N ARG A 129 -16.12 14.28 -3.37
CA ARG A 129 -17.31 15.15 -3.46
C ARG A 129 -17.44 16.19 -2.33
N TYR A 130 -16.58 16.12 -1.32
CA TYR A 130 -16.52 17.06 -0.19
C TYR A 130 -15.25 17.93 -0.25
N GLY A 131 -14.54 17.94 -1.39
CA GLY A 131 -13.34 18.75 -1.59
C GLY A 131 -12.08 18.21 -0.91
N ARG A 132 -12.10 17.01 -0.33
CA ARG A 132 -10.94 16.46 0.38
C ARG A 132 -9.98 15.80 -0.59
N HIS A 133 -8.69 16.07 -0.45
CA HIS A 133 -7.66 15.39 -1.22
C HIS A 133 -7.70 13.87 -0.99
N VAL A 134 -7.78 13.12 -2.07
CA VAL A 134 -7.80 11.66 -2.07
C VAL A 134 -6.70 11.12 -2.95
N ASN A 135 -6.04 10.08 -2.44
CA ASN A 135 -5.11 9.27 -3.21
C ASN A 135 -5.85 8.00 -3.64
N LYS A 136 -6.14 7.88 -4.94
CA LYS A 136 -6.91 6.75 -5.47
C LYS A 136 -6.19 5.42 -5.29
N ALA A 137 -4.86 5.39 -5.30
CA ALA A 137 -4.10 4.15 -5.02
C ALA A 137 -4.32 3.68 -3.57
N VAL A 138 -4.39 4.61 -2.61
CA VAL A 138 -4.75 4.28 -1.21
C VAL A 138 -6.19 3.75 -1.14
N THR A 139 -7.14 4.36 -1.86
CA THR A 139 -8.51 3.82 -1.88
C THR A 139 -8.58 2.43 -2.52
N TYR A 140 -7.71 2.15 -3.49
CA TYR A 140 -7.68 0.87 -4.18
C TYR A 140 -7.21 -0.25 -3.25
N VAL A 141 -6.17 -0.05 -2.44
CA VAL A 141 -5.70 -1.08 -1.49
C VAL A 141 -6.68 -1.34 -0.34
N LEU A 142 -7.68 -0.47 -0.17
CA LEU A 142 -8.69 -0.57 0.87
C LEU A 142 -9.95 -1.35 0.41
N LYS A 143 -10.04 -1.76 -0.85
CA LYS A 143 -11.27 -2.33 -1.44
C LYS A 143 -11.74 -3.64 -0.79
N GLN A 144 -10.86 -4.42 -0.14
CA GLN A 144 -11.25 -5.61 0.64
C GLN A 144 -11.46 -5.33 2.16
N MET A 145 -12.11 -4.21 2.49
CA MET A 145 -12.47 -3.89 3.88
C MET A 145 -13.78 -4.55 4.35
N THR A 146 -13.98 -4.63 5.65
CA THR A 146 -15.25 -5.03 6.27
C THR A 146 -16.38 -4.03 5.95
N PRO A 147 -17.67 -4.45 5.95
CA PRO A 147 -18.79 -3.51 5.87
C PRO A 147 -18.73 -2.41 6.92
N GLN A 148 -18.35 -2.76 8.15
CA GLN A 148 -18.20 -1.82 9.27
C GLN A 148 -17.10 -0.80 8.96
N ALA A 149 -15.96 -1.22 8.42
CA ALA A 149 -14.92 -0.29 8.00
C ALA A 149 -15.43 0.68 6.93
N ARG A 150 -16.18 0.18 5.95
CA ARG A 150 -16.78 1.03 4.90
C ARG A 150 -17.66 2.14 5.48
N TYR A 151 -18.44 1.85 6.53
CA TYR A 151 -19.27 2.84 7.19
C TYR A 151 -18.47 3.77 8.14
N ALA A 152 -17.43 3.24 8.78
CA ALA A 152 -16.59 3.98 9.71
C ALA A 152 -15.61 4.94 9.01
N LEU A 153 -15.30 4.71 7.73
CA LEU A 153 -14.46 5.61 6.95
C LEU A 153 -15.28 6.81 6.47
N HIS A 154 -14.75 8.00 6.69
CA HIS A 154 -15.29 9.20 6.06
C HIS A 154 -15.17 9.18 4.52
N HIS A 155 -14.33 8.29 3.97
CA HIS A 155 -14.19 8.04 2.54
C HIS A 155 -15.09 6.88 2.10
N ARG A 156 -15.95 7.12 1.10
CA ARG A 156 -16.79 6.07 0.51
C ARG A 156 -15.96 5.20 -0.45
N VAL A 157 -15.18 4.28 0.10
CA VAL A 157 -14.48 3.25 -0.67
C VAL A 157 -15.47 2.13 -1.00
N ARG A 158 -15.57 1.75 -2.29
CA ARG A 158 -16.38 0.60 -2.70
C ARG A 158 -15.70 -0.67 -2.19
N ARG A 159 -16.43 -1.47 -1.41
CA ARG A 159 -16.01 -2.81 -1.02
C ARG A 159 -16.13 -3.75 -2.21
N GLU A 160 -15.09 -4.54 -2.47
CA GLU A 160 -15.07 -5.66 -3.41
C GLU A 160 -15.26 -6.96 -2.61
N SER A 161 -16.34 -7.69 -2.89
CA SER A 161 -16.66 -8.99 -2.26
C SER A 161 -16.43 -10.18 -3.19
N GLU A 162 -16.16 -9.91 -4.47
CA GLU A 162 -15.93 -10.88 -5.53
C GLU A 162 -14.96 -10.29 -6.56
N CYS A 163 -14.15 -11.15 -7.17
CA CYS A 163 -13.25 -10.78 -8.24
C CYS A 163 -14.06 -10.41 -9.49
N LYS A 164 -13.91 -9.18 -9.98
CA LYS A 164 -14.65 -8.69 -11.17
C LYS A 164 -14.43 -9.50 -12.45
N VAL A 165 -13.30 -10.21 -12.55
CA VAL A 165 -12.93 -10.97 -13.76
C VAL A 165 -13.48 -12.40 -13.70
N THR A 166 -13.47 -13.01 -12.51
CA THR A 166 -13.71 -14.45 -12.36
C THR A 166 -14.95 -14.79 -11.55
N GLY A 167 -15.59 -13.80 -10.91
CA GLY A 167 -16.70 -14.00 -9.98
C GLY A 167 -16.32 -14.68 -8.65
N ALA A 168 -15.05 -15.03 -8.44
CA ALA A 168 -14.65 -15.71 -7.22
C ALA A 168 -14.80 -14.82 -5.99
N LYS A 169 -15.35 -15.36 -4.92
CA LYS A 169 -15.57 -14.62 -3.67
C LYS A 169 -14.24 -14.28 -3.00
N VAL A 170 -14.24 -13.25 -2.15
CA VAL A 170 -13.05 -12.93 -1.33
C VAL A 170 -12.76 -14.09 -0.37
N ALA A 171 -11.51 -14.55 -0.37
CA ALA A 171 -11.04 -15.60 0.53
C ALA A 171 -10.22 -15.01 1.70
N PRO A 172 -10.06 -15.76 2.80
CA PRO A 172 -9.19 -15.35 3.89
C PRO A 172 -7.72 -15.28 3.45
N VAL A 173 -6.99 -14.30 3.98
CA VAL A 173 -5.52 -14.24 3.94
C VAL A 173 -5.01 -14.89 5.23
N LEU A 174 -4.03 -15.79 5.12
CA LEU A 174 -3.40 -16.40 6.29
C LEU A 174 -2.26 -15.51 6.81
N GLY A 175 -2.33 -15.15 8.09
CA GLY A 175 -1.34 -14.30 8.75
C GLY A 175 -1.58 -12.80 8.55
N LYS A 176 -0.51 -12.02 8.48
CA LYS A 176 -0.60 -10.55 8.37
C LYS A 176 -1.14 -10.14 6.99
N ARG A 177 -2.24 -9.38 6.99
CA ARG A 177 -2.91 -8.90 5.77
C ARG A 177 -2.37 -7.55 5.28
N CYS A 178 -1.97 -6.65 6.16
CA CYS A 178 -1.54 -5.30 5.77
C CYS A 178 -0.45 -4.76 6.69
N GLY A 179 0.20 -3.68 6.26
CA GLY A 179 1.17 -2.98 7.08
C GLY A 179 1.68 -1.69 6.47
N THR A 180 2.53 -1.02 7.23
CA THR A 180 3.13 0.28 6.94
C THR A 180 4.64 0.19 7.18
N SER A 181 5.42 1.06 6.55
CA SER A 181 6.85 1.20 6.87
C SER A 181 7.04 1.95 8.20
N ALA A 182 8.13 1.65 8.90
CA ALA A 182 8.37 2.13 10.26
C ALA A 182 8.36 3.67 10.40
N ASN A 183 8.76 4.38 9.36
CA ASN A 183 8.79 5.85 9.35
C ASN A 183 7.41 6.52 9.23
N ILE A 184 6.35 5.75 8.94
CA ILE A 184 4.97 6.25 8.83
C ILE A 184 3.97 5.43 9.65
N ASP A 185 4.45 4.49 10.45
CA ASP A 185 3.63 3.65 11.30
C ASP A 185 3.02 4.43 12.47
N ALA A 186 2.12 3.79 13.24
CA ALA A 186 1.45 4.44 14.35
C ALA A 186 2.44 5.02 15.39
N LYS A 187 3.59 4.36 15.61
CA LYS A 187 4.61 4.83 16.55
C LYS A 187 5.30 6.08 16.04
N ALA A 188 5.72 6.11 14.77
CA ALA A 188 6.30 7.30 14.16
C ALA A 188 5.33 8.49 14.17
N ARG A 189 4.04 8.22 13.89
CA ARG A 189 2.99 9.24 13.96
C ARG A 189 2.81 9.79 15.36
N GLU A 190 2.83 8.92 16.37
CA GLU A 190 2.69 9.34 17.78
C GLU A 190 3.91 10.12 18.25
N SER A 191 5.13 9.65 17.95
CA SER A 191 6.36 10.39 18.23
C SER A 191 6.36 11.80 17.63
N ALA A 192 5.87 11.96 16.39
CA ALA A 192 5.78 13.27 15.75
C ALA A 192 4.71 14.19 16.38
N ARG A 193 3.66 13.63 17.00
CA ARG A 193 2.65 14.41 17.74
C ARG A 193 3.17 14.93 19.06
N LEU A 194 3.99 14.11 19.74
CA LEU A 194 4.58 14.42 21.05
C LEU A 194 5.84 15.30 20.94
N ALA A 195 6.48 15.35 19.78
CA ALA A 195 7.62 16.21 19.54
C ALA A 195 7.22 17.70 19.73
N PRO A 196 8.02 18.51 20.46
CA PRO A 196 7.81 19.94 20.56
C PRO A 196 7.74 20.53 19.15
N ARG A 197 6.77 21.43 18.89
CA ARG A 197 6.71 22.20 17.64
C ARG A 197 7.89 23.17 17.61
N ALA A 198 9.09 22.69 17.32
CA ALA A 198 10.16 23.56 16.86
C ALA A 198 9.67 24.20 15.54
N SER A 199 9.76 25.52 15.49
CA SER A 199 9.33 26.38 14.38
C SER A 199 9.61 25.73 13.02
N MET A 200 8.56 25.24 12.35
CA MET A 200 8.68 24.98 10.92
C MET A 200 9.02 26.33 10.24
N PRO A 201 10.01 26.38 9.34
CA PRO A 201 10.27 27.59 8.58
C PRO A 201 8.98 27.95 7.83
N ALA A 202 8.52 29.19 8.00
CA ALA A 202 7.40 29.72 7.26
C ALA A 202 7.73 29.59 5.76
N PHE A 203 6.87 28.90 5.01
CA PHE A 203 6.91 28.91 3.56
C PHE A 203 6.57 30.34 3.12
N ASP A 204 7.60 31.12 2.78
CA ASP A 204 7.45 32.45 2.17
C ASP A 204 7.01 32.25 0.71
N VAL A 205 5.69 32.22 0.48
CA VAL A 205 5.11 32.19 -0.86
C VAL A 205 5.12 33.62 -1.38
N ARG A 206 6.22 34.05 -1.97
CA ARG A 206 6.24 35.24 -2.83
C ARG A 206 5.61 34.86 -4.16
N ILE A 207 4.34 35.23 -4.33
CA ILE A 207 3.67 35.28 -5.62
C ILE A 207 4.27 36.48 -6.36
N ALA A 208 5.06 36.22 -7.40
CA ALA A 208 5.46 37.26 -8.34
C ALA A 208 4.22 37.65 -9.17
N ALA A 209 3.97 38.96 -9.22
CA ALA A 209 2.92 39.62 -10.00
C ALA A 209 3.20 39.55 -11.51
#